data_AF-A0A3B8XF98-F1
#
_entry.id   AF-A0A3B8XF98-F1
#
_cell.length_a   1.000
_cell.length_b   1.000
_cell.length_c   1.000
_cell.angle_alpha   90.00
_cell.angle_beta   90.00
_cell.angle_gamma   90.00
#
_symmetry.space_group_name_H-M   'P 1'
#
loop_
_entity.id
_entity.type
_entity.pdbx_description
1 polymer ?
#
loop_
_entity_poly.entity_id
_entity_poly.type
_entity_poly.pdbx_seq_one_letter_code
_entity_poly.pdbx_strand_id
1 'polypeptide(L)'
;QALQLFIDHRRDVILRRTRFDLERAQERAHILEGLKICLDHLDEVIKTIRAAADTEVAATQLQTKFGLSERQARAVLALTLGRLTKLERGKIDEEYEQVIKTIAYLESILASDQKVRLLIKDEMDEVVKKYGDDRRTEITDQEPNELSAEDLVPKEDVVVTLTHRGYVKRQPLRVFRAQKRGGVGLKGARPTAGSDAPSGTREEDYAVHLLTTHTHASMLFFTQSGRVFQLRVHEMPERERQAKGVPVNNLIDIGPNERISAVFVRPETEAEARYMLMVTKNGYIKKTALAEYANVRRNGLIAINLQERDELNWVTPTTGSDDILIATALGKAIRFSEKEVRAMGRDTQGVIGIKLGKGDSVAGSATATPGGDLLVVTERGYGKR
;
A
#
# COMPACT_ATOMS: atom_id res chain seq x y z
N GLN A 1 21.08 20.81 -6.18
CA GLN A 1 21.32 22.06 -6.95
C GLN A 1 20.46 22.13 -8.21
N ALA A 2 20.51 21.15 -9.12
CA ALA A 2 19.72 21.15 -10.36
C ALA A 2 18.20 21.32 -10.14
N LEU A 3 17.62 20.60 -9.18
CA LEU A 3 16.19 20.71 -8.85
C LEU A 3 15.79 22.12 -8.40
N GLN A 4 16.64 22.80 -7.63
CA GLN A 4 16.35 24.15 -7.16
C GLN A 4 16.30 25.13 -8.33
N LEU A 5 17.28 25.05 -9.25
CA LEU A 5 17.30 25.88 -10.46
C LEU A 5 16.07 25.65 -11.35
N PHE A 6 15.61 24.41 -11.45
CA PHE A 6 14.38 24.09 -12.18
C PHE A 6 13.14 24.73 -11.55
N ILE A 7 13.01 24.66 -10.21
CA ILE A 7 11.90 25.26 -9.47
C ILE A 7 11.91 26.78 -9.63
N ASP A 8 13.08 27.41 -9.52
CA ASP A 8 13.22 28.87 -9.65
C ASP A 8 12.87 29.35 -11.06
N HIS A 9 13.31 28.61 -12.08
CA HIS A 9 12.92 28.88 -13.47
C HIS A 9 11.41 28.71 -13.68
N ARG A 10 10.81 27.65 -13.14
CA ARG A 10 9.35 27.43 -13.27
C ARG A 10 8.55 28.55 -12.60
N ARG A 11 9.02 29.03 -11.46
CA ARG A 11 8.46 30.19 -10.77
C ARG A 11 8.48 31.45 -11.65
N ASP A 12 9.61 31.77 -12.28
CA ASP A 12 9.70 32.94 -13.17
C ASP A 12 8.73 32.80 -14.37
N VAL A 13 8.68 31.62 -14.99
CA VAL A 13 7.74 31.35 -16.11
C VAL A 13 6.28 31.56 -15.69
N ILE A 14 5.89 31.05 -14.52
CA ILE A 14 4.52 31.22 -14.00
C ILE A 14 4.23 32.69 -13.73
N LEU A 15 5.14 33.42 -13.09
CA LEU A 15 4.93 34.85 -12.80
C LEU A 15 4.76 35.66 -14.09
N ARG A 16 5.56 35.40 -15.12
CA ARG A 16 5.44 36.06 -16.42
C ARG A 16 4.11 35.75 -17.11
N ARG A 17 3.70 34.47 -17.11
CA ARG A 17 2.40 34.03 -17.65
C ARG A 17 1.24 34.72 -16.93
N THR A 18 1.23 34.67 -15.59
CA THR A 18 0.19 35.29 -14.77
C THR A 18 0.09 36.80 -14.99
N ARG A 19 1.23 37.50 -15.14
CA ARG A 19 1.24 38.95 -15.46
C ARG A 19 0.65 39.23 -16.84
N PHE A 20 1.03 38.44 -17.84
CA PHE A 20 0.49 38.57 -19.20
C PHE A 20 -1.03 38.34 -19.22
N ASP A 21 -1.50 37.30 -18.55
CA ASP A 21 -2.93 36.99 -18.47
C ASP A 21 -3.70 38.07 -17.70
N LEU A 22 -3.10 38.62 -16.63
CA LEU A 22 -3.68 39.71 -15.85
C LEU A 22 -3.83 40.99 -16.69
N GLU A 23 -2.80 41.38 -17.44
CA GLU A 23 -2.84 42.55 -18.33
C GLU A 23 -3.95 42.40 -19.37
N ARG A 24 -4.05 41.22 -20.02
CA ARG A 24 -5.14 40.95 -20.98
C ARG A 24 -6.53 40.98 -20.34
N ALA A 25 -6.67 40.44 -19.13
CA ALA A 25 -7.93 40.46 -18.40
C ALA A 25 -8.33 41.89 -18.02
N GLN A 26 -7.38 42.71 -17.55
CA GLN A 26 -7.60 44.12 -17.23
C GLN A 26 -7.99 44.94 -18.47
N GLU A 27 -7.31 44.74 -19.60
CA GLU A 27 -7.68 45.37 -20.87
C GLU A 27 -9.11 44.98 -21.28
N ARG A 28 -9.50 43.71 -21.12
CA ARG A 28 -10.84 43.24 -21.43
C ARG A 28 -11.89 43.84 -20.50
N ALA A 29 -11.62 43.87 -19.19
CA ALA A 29 -12.49 44.48 -18.19
C ALA A 29 -12.74 45.96 -18.49
N HIS A 30 -11.69 46.71 -18.85
CA HIS A 30 -11.78 48.11 -19.21
C HIS A 30 -12.68 48.34 -20.43
N ILE A 31 -12.60 47.49 -21.46
CA ILE A 31 -13.53 47.59 -22.61
C ILE A 31 -14.96 47.28 -22.19
N LEU A 32 -15.19 46.22 -21.42
CA LEU A 32 -16.53 45.82 -20.96
C LEU A 32 -17.19 46.89 -20.07
N GLU A 33 -16.40 47.57 -19.23
CA GLU A 33 -16.86 48.69 -18.42
C GLU A 33 -17.36 49.86 -19.27
N GLY A 34 -16.62 50.22 -20.33
CA GLY A 34 -17.05 51.24 -21.28
C GLY A 34 -18.32 50.85 -22.03
N LEU A 35 -18.45 49.58 -22.43
CA LEU A 35 -19.67 49.06 -23.05
C LEU A 35 -20.87 49.11 -22.10
N LYS A 36 -20.67 48.81 -20.82
CA LYS A 36 -21.71 48.84 -19.80
C LYS A 36 -22.23 50.26 -19.57
N ILE A 37 -21.32 51.24 -19.40
CA ILE A 37 -21.67 52.67 -19.30
C ILE A 37 -22.50 53.11 -20.51
N CYS A 38 -22.12 52.67 -21.72
CA CYS A 38 -22.88 53.00 -22.92
C CYS A 38 -24.25 52.33 -23.01
N LEU A 39 -24.40 51.10 -22.52
CA LEU A 39 -25.69 50.41 -22.46
C LEU A 39 -26.62 51.00 -21.39
N ASP A 40 -26.05 51.57 -20.32
CA ASP A 40 -26.80 52.27 -19.28
C ASP A 40 -27.33 53.65 -19.76
N HIS A 41 -26.58 54.35 -20.62
CA HIS A 41 -26.91 55.66 -21.19
C HIS A 41 -27.18 55.65 -22.70
N LEU A 42 -27.84 54.59 -23.19
CA LEU A 42 -27.96 54.30 -24.63
C LEU A 42 -28.53 55.47 -25.46
N ASP A 43 -29.62 56.09 -25.02
CA ASP A 43 -30.30 57.14 -25.78
C ASP A 43 -29.43 58.39 -25.95
N GLU A 44 -28.68 58.76 -24.91
CA GLU A 44 -27.76 59.91 -24.93
C GLU A 44 -26.52 59.63 -25.78
N VAL A 45 -26.03 58.40 -25.77
CA VAL A 45 -24.94 57.93 -26.62
C VAL A 45 -25.37 57.98 -28.09
N ILE A 46 -26.54 57.44 -28.44
CA ILE A 46 -27.07 57.48 -29.82
C ILE A 46 -27.26 58.92 -30.28
N LYS A 47 -27.82 59.80 -29.43
CA LYS A 47 -27.99 61.22 -29.76
C LYS A 47 -26.66 61.91 -30.03
N THR A 48 -25.63 61.61 -29.25
CA THR A 48 -24.29 62.17 -29.43
C THR A 48 -23.65 61.66 -30.72
N ILE A 49 -23.77 60.37 -31.03
CA ILE A 49 -23.25 59.78 -32.28
C ILE A 49 -23.96 60.37 -33.51
N ARG A 50 -25.29 60.53 -33.47
CA ARG A 50 -26.06 61.09 -34.60
C ARG A 50 -25.82 62.59 -34.83
N ALA A 51 -25.39 63.32 -33.81
CA ALA A 51 -25.08 64.75 -33.91
C ALA A 51 -23.65 65.04 -34.41
N ALA A 52 -22.77 64.04 -34.38
CA ALA A 52 -21.39 64.17 -34.85
C ALA A 52 -21.32 64.09 -36.38
N ALA A 53 -20.41 64.86 -36.99
CA ALA A 53 -20.22 64.89 -38.43
C ALA A 53 -19.44 63.67 -38.96
N ASP A 54 -18.54 63.12 -38.15
CA ASP A 54 -17.72 61.96 -38.48
C ASP A 54 -17.44 61.08 -37.23
N THR A 55 -16.80 59.93 -37.47
CA THR A 55 -16.49 58.95 -36.41
C THR A 55 -15.44 59.43 -35.41
N GLU A 56 -14.53 60.32 -35.80
CA GLU A 56 -13.47 60.83 -34.91
C GLU A 56 -14.03 61.88 -33.94
N VAL A 57 -14.90 62.76 -34.42
CA VAL A 57 -15.67 63.71 -33.63
C VAL A 57 -16.60 62.97 -32.68
N ALA A 58 -17.29 61.92 -33.15
CA ALA A 58 -18.11 61.08 -32.29
C ALA A 58 -17.28 60.42 -31.16
N ALA A 59 -16.12 59.85 -31.49
CA ALA A 59 -15.23 59.25 -30.50
C ALA A 59 -14.77 60.28 -29.44
N THR A 60 -14.40 61.48 -29.86
CA THR A 60 -13.93 62.55 -28.96
C THR A 60 -15.06 63.06 -28.05
N GLN A 61 -16.28 63.16 -28.58
CA GLN A 61 -17.47 63.52 -27.79
C GLN A 61 -17.86 62.43 -26.78
N LEU A 62 -17.71 61.15 -27.14
CA LEU A 62 -17.95 60.04 -26.23
C LEU A 62 -16.92 60.02 -25.08
N GLN A 63 -15.65 60.32 -25.37
CA GLN A 63 -14.61 60.44 -24.35
C GLN A 63 -14.90 61.58 -23.37
N THR A 64 -15.24 62.77 -23.89
CA THR A 64 -15.46 63.96 -23.06
C THR A 64 -16.75 63.90 -22.23
N LYS A 65 -17.86 63.39 -22.80
CA LYS A 65 -19.15 63.35 -22.09
C LYS A 65 -19.29 62.19 -21.11
N PHE A 66 -18.78 61.01 -21.46
CA PHE A 66 -18.96 59.78 -20.67
C PHE A 66 -17.68 59.33 -19.97
N GLY A 67 -16.60 60.12 -20.02
CA GLY A 67 -15.33 59.81 -19.38
C GLY A 67 -14.63 58.58 -19.96
N LEU A 68 -14.97 58.20 -21.20
CA LEU A 68 -14.44 57.00 -21.84
C LEU A 68 -13.01 57.23 -22.34
N SER A 69 -12.20 56.18 -22.34
CA SER A 69 -10.91 56.15 -23.04
C SER A 69 -11.08 56.05 -24.56
N GLU A 70 -10.03 56.36 -25.31
CA GLU A 70 -10.02 56.20 -26.78
C GLU A 70 -10.36 54.75 -27.22
N ARG A 71 -9.83 53.75 -26.50
CA ARG A 71 -10.09 52.34 -26.78
C ARG A 71 -11.54 51.94 -26.48
N GLN A 72 -12.11 52.44 -25.38
CA GLN A 72 -13.52 52.22 -25.06
C GLN A 72 -14.44 52.91 -26.09
N ALA A 73 -14.16 54.16 -26.44
CA ALA A 73 -14.95 54.90 -27.42
C ALA A 73 -14.98 54.20 -28.79
N ARG A 74 -13.83 53.67 -29.26
CA ARG A 74 -13.78 52.84 -30.47
C ARG A 74 -14.60 51.55 -30.35
N ALA A 75 -14.54 50.87 -29.19
CA ALA A 75 -15.32 49.66 -28.95
C ALA A 75 -16.84 49.92 -28.94
N VAL A 76 -17.26 51.08 -28.41
CA VAL A 76 -18.65 51.53 -28.41
C VAL A 76 -19.14 51.84 -29.83
N LEU A 77 -18.33 52.54 -30.63
CA LEU A 77 -18.67 52.82 -32.03
C LEU A 77 -18.75 51.55 -32.88
N ALA A 78 -18.03 50.49 -32.50
CA ALA A 78 -18.06 49.19 -33.17
C ALA A 78 -19.26 48.30 -32.74
N LEU A 79 -20.11 48.76 -31.82
CA LEU A 79 -21.30 48.00 -31.41
C LEU A 79 -22.28 47.84 -32.58
N THR A 80 -22.86 46.64 -32.66
CA THR A 80 -23.93 46.33 -33.61
C THR A 80 -25.29 46.42 -32.93
N LEU A 81 -26.34 46.82 -33.66
CA LEU A 81 -27.69 46.97 -33.10
C LEU A 81 -28.23 45.69 -32.43
N GLY A 82 -27.81 44.51 -32.89
CA GLY A 82 -28.19 43.22 -32.29
C GLY A 82 -27.65 42.99 -30.87
N ARG A 83 -26.53 43.65 -30.51
CA ARG A 83 -25.92 43.59 -29.16
C ARG A 83 -26.71 44.37 -28.11
N LEU A 84 -27.74 45.12 -28.51
CA LEU A 84 -28.56 45.93 -27.63
C LEU A 84 -29.73 45.16 -27.01
N THR A 85 -29.93 43.89 -27.39
CA THR A 85 -30.98 43.06 -26.79
C THR A 85 -30.71 42.79 -25.32
N LYS A 86 -31.77 42.58 -24.53
CA LYS A 86 -31.65 42.29 -23.08
C LYS A 86 -30.75 41.08 -22.78
N LEU A 87 -30.78 40.07 -23.66
CA LEU A 87 -29.96 38.86 -23.55
C LEU A 87 -28.47 39.14 -23.78
N GLU A 88 -28.13 39.95 -24.80
CA GLU A 88 -26.74 40.32 -25.07
C GLU A 88 -26.16 41.25 -24.00
N ARG A 89 -26.98 42.14 -23.43
CA ARG A 89 -26.59 42.92 -22.24
C ARG A 89 -26.27 42.01 -21.05
N GLY A 90 -27.12 41.02 -20.77
CA GLY A 90 -26.87 40.04 -19.71
C GLY A 90 -25.55 39.29 -19.90
N LYS A 91 -25.21 38.89 -21.14
CA LYS A 91 -23.92 38.26 -21.45
C LYS A 91 -22.73 39.17 -21.18
N ILE A 92 -22.83 40.47 -21.45
CA ILE A 92 -21.75 41.44 -21.17
C ILE A 92 -21.54 41.59 -19.66
N ASP A 93 -22.62 41.64 -18.88
CA ASP A 93 -22.55 41.69 -17.42
C ASP A 93 -21.94 40.40 -16.85
N GLU A 94 -22.38 39.23 -17.32
CA GLU A 94 -21.82 37.93 -16.93
C GLU A 94 -20.34 37.81 -17.29
N GLU A 95 -19.96 38.23 -18.50
CA GLU A 95 -18.55 38.24 -18.94
C GLU A 95 -17.72 39.17 -18.05
N TYR A 96 -18.21 40.37 -17.75
CA TYR A 96 -17.52 41.32 -16.88
C TYR A 96 -17.30 40.73 -15.48
N GLU A 97 -18.33 40.13 -14.87
CA GLU A 97 -18.18 39.49 -13.56
C GLU A 97 -17.15 38.35 -13.57
N GLN A 98 -17.12 37.54 -14.62
CA GLN A 98 -16.13 36.46 -14.77
C GLN A 98 -14.71 37.02 -14.93
N VAL A 99 -14.54 38.08 -15.71
CA VAL A 99 -13.25 38.74 -15.91
C VAL A 99 -12.75 39.35 -14.60
N ILE A 100 -13.62 40.02 -13.83
CA ILE A 100 -13.25 40.58 -12.51
C ILE A 100 -12.83 39.48 -11.53
N LYS A 101 -13.56 38.35 -11.47
CA LYS A 101 -13.16 37.18 -10.67
C LYS A 101 -11.80 36.64 -11.10
N THR A 102 -11.53 36.62 -12.40
CA THR A 102 -10.25 36.17 -12.97
C THR A 102 -9.11 37.11 -12.59
N ILE A 103 -9.31 38.42 -12.69
CA ILE A 103 -8.35 39.45 -12.26
C ILE A 103 -8.00 39.26 -10.79
N ALA A 104 -9.01 39.18 -9.91
CA ALA A 104 -8.80 38.99 -8.48
C ALA A 104 -8.02 37.69 -8.17
N TYR A 105 -8.30 36.62 -8.90
CA TYR A 105 -7.56 35.36 -8.78
C TYR A 105 -6.09 35.52 -9.17
N LEU A 106 -5.80 36.11 -10.33
CA LEU A 106 -4.46 36.34 -10.86
C LEU A 106 -3.63 37.28 -9.97
N GLU A 107 -4.23 38.36 -9.47
CA GLU A 107 -3.61 39.27 -8.49
C GLU A 107 -3.25 38.54 -7.20
N SER A 108 -4.13 37.65 -6.73
CA SER A 108 -3.87 36.86 -5.53
C SER A 108 -2.69 35.90 -5.69
N ILE A 109 -2.44 35.40 -6.90
CA ILE A 109 -1.27 34.56 -7.22
C ILE A 109 0.00 35.42 -7.18
N LEU A 110 -0.02 36.61 -7.79
CA LEU A 110 1.13 37.51 -7.81
C LEU A 110 1.50 38.05 -6.42
N ALA A 111 0.52 38.19 -5.52
CA ALA A 111 0.72 38.66 -4.16
C ALA A 111 1.29 37.59 -3.20
N SER A 112 1.18 36.29 -3.51
CA SER A 112 1.53 35.22 -2.59
C SER A 112 2.46 34.18 -3.23
N ASP A 113 3.70 34.12 -2.75
CA ASP A 113 4.67 33.09 -3.18
C ASP A 113 4.19 31.67 -2.85
N GLN A 114 3.44 31.51 -1.75
CA GLN A 114 2.87 30.22 -1.37
C GLN A 114 1.86 29.72 -2.41
N LYS A 115 1.02 30.60 -2.97
CA LYS A 115 0.10 30.21 -4.05
C LYS A 115 0.82 29.82 -5.32
N VAL A 116 1.91 30.50 -5.66
CA VAL A 116 2.76 30.12 -6.80
C VAL A 116 3.34 28.71 -6.60
N ARG A 117 3.81 28.38 -5.39
CA ARG A 117 4.32 27.03 -5.08
C ARG A 117 3.25 25.95 -5.15
N LEU A 118 2.04 26.23 -4.66
CA LEU A 118 0.91 25.31 -4.79
C LEU A 118 0.56 25.06 -6.26
N LEU A 119 0.54 26.12 -7.09
CA LEU A 119 0.30 25.99 -8.52
C LEU A 119 1.39 25.16 -9.21
N ILE A 120 2.68 25.35 -8.87
CA ILE A 120 3.77 24.52 -9.38
C ILE A 120 3.52 23.04 -9.03
N LYS A 121 3.15 22.76 -7.78
CA LYS A 121 2.86 21.40 -7.33
C LYS A 121 1.72 20.79 -8.14
N ASP A 122 0.61 21.49 -8.26
CA ASP A 122 -0.58 20.99 -8.98
C ASP A 122 -0.25 20.71 -10.46
N GLU A 123 0.50 21.60 -11.11
CA GLU A 123 0.98 21.38 -12.49
C GLU A 123 1.94 20.16 -12.58
N MET A 124 2.81 19.94 -11.59
CA MET A 124 3.69 18.76 -11.58
C MET A 124 2.91 17.47 -11.34
N ASP A 125 1.90 17.49 -10.49
CA ASP A 125 1.03 16.33 -10.25
C ASP A 125 0.26 15.94 -11.53
N GLU A 126 -0.16 16.92 -12.34
CA GLU A 126 -0.74 16.67 -13.66
C GLU A 126 0.26 16.07 -14.66
N VAL A 127 1.51 16.55 -14.67
CA VAL A 127 2.58 16.00 -15.51
C VAL A 127 2.86 14.55 -15.14
N VAL A 128 2.92 14.22 -13.84
CA VAL A 128 3.09 12.84 -13.37
C VAL A 128 1.90 11.96 -13.79
N LYS A 129 0.65 12.45 -13.67
CA LYS A 129 -0.52 11.69 -14.13
C LYS A 129 -0.52 11.42 -15.63
N LYS A 130 -0.02 12.36 -16.43
CA LYS A 130 -0.05 12.26 -17.90
C LYS A 130 1.13 11.48 -18.47
N TYR A 131 2.30 11.55 -17.84
CA TYR A 131 3.56 11.03 -18.40
C TYR A 131 4.34 10.11 -17.43
N GLY A 132 3.80 9.80 -16.25
CA GLY A 132 4.45 8.88 -15.32
C GLY A 132 4.46 7.45 -15.84
N ASP A 133 5.62 6.79 -15.72
CA ASP A 133 5.78 5.35 -15.96
C ASP A 133 6.43 4.66 -14.76
N ASP A 134 6.21 3.36 -14.64
CA ASP A 134 6.83 2.56 -13.59
C ASP A 134 8.33 2.44 -13.84
N ARG A 135 9.10 2.35 -12.74
CA ARG A 135 10.54 2.20 -12.81
C ARG A 135 10.89 0.90 -13.54
N ARG A 136 11.66 1.02 -14.63
CA ARG A 136 12.10 -0.13 -15.43
C ARG A 136 13.27 -0.89 -14.84
N THR A 137 14.10 -0.22 -14.04
CA THR A 137 15.33 -0.79 -13.46
C THR A 137 15.14 -1.13 -12.00
N GLU A 138 15.63 -2.30 -11.61
CA GLU A 138 15.75 -2.69 -10.21
C GLU A 138 17.11 -2.23 -9.67
N ILE A 139 17.13 -1.70 -8.44
CA ILE A 139 18.38 -1.34 -7.77
C ILE A 139 18.72 -2.50 -6.84
N THR A 140 19.76 -3.26 -7.21
CA THR A 140 20.31 -4.34 -6.38
C THR A 140 21.54 -3.85 -5.64
N ASP A 141 21.68 -4.22 -4.36
CA ASP A 141 22.84 -3.85 -3.53
C ASP A 141 24.12 -4.65 -3.86
N GLN A 142 24.09 -5.51 -4.88
CA GLN A 142 25.19 -6.40 -5.27
C GLN A 142 25.98 -5.85 -6.47
N GLU A 143 27.32 -5.84 -6.37
CA GLU A 143 28.19 -5.56 -7.51
C GLU A 143 28.19 -6.75 -8.51
N PRO A 144 28.24 -6.51 -9.84
CA PRO A 144 28.03 -7.54 -10.88
C PRO A 144 28.98 -8.76 -10.86
N ASN A 145 30.04 -8.75 -10.05
CA ASN A 145 31.10 -9.76 -10.04
C ASN A 145 31.43 -10.32 -8.63
N GLU A 146 30.68 -9.97 -7.59
CA GLU A 146 30.82 -10.67 -6.31
C GLU A 146 29.94 -11.93 -6.31
N LEU A 147 30.58 -13.10 -6.38
CA LEU A 147 29.90 -14.36 -6.08
C LEU A 147 29.42 -14.30 -4.63
N SER A 148 28.11 -14.35 -4.43
CA SER A 148 27.55 -14.45 -3.09
C SER A 148 27.85 -15.85 -2.54
N ALA A 149 27.95 -15.99 -1.21
CA ALA A 149 28.09 -17.32 -0.60
C ALA A 149 26.92 -18.26 -0.96
N GLU A 150 25.77 -17.70 -1.37
CA GLU A 150 24.59 -18.43 -1.85
C GLU A 150 24.82 -19.06 -3.24
N ASP A 151 25.57 -18.40 -4.14
CA ASP A 151 25.89 -18.90 -5.49
C ASP A 151 26.82 -20.12 -5.47
N LEU A 152 27.56 -20.32 -4.37
CA LEU A 152 28.38 -21.51 -4.14
C LEU A 152 27.57 -22.72 -3.68
N VAL A 153 26.31 -22.53 -3.27
CA VAL A 153 25.44 -23.62 -2.79
C VAL A 153 24.61 -24.16 -3.96
N PRO A 154 24.67 -25.47 -4.26
CA PRO A 154 23.86 -26.05 -5.32
C PRO A 154 22.35 -25.98 -4.99
N LYS A 155 21.53 -25.72 -6.01
CA LYS A 155 20.06 -25.79 -5.90
C LYS A 155 19.62 -27.26 -5.89
N GLU A 156 19.30 -27.78 -4.71
CA GLU A 156 18.85 -29.17 -4.51
C GLU A 156 17.53 -29.23 -3.74
N ASP A 157 16.70 -30.22 -4.05
CA ASP A 157 15.48 -30.51 -3.30
C ASP A 157 15.82 -31.13 -1.93
N VAL A 158 15.27 -30.54 -0.88
CA VAL A 158 15.51 -30.91 0.52
C VAL A 158 14.22 -31.02 1.31
N VAL A 159 14.29 -31.79 2.40
CA VAL A 159 13.30 -31.86 3.45
C VAL A 159 13.83 -31.11 4.66
N VAL A 160 13.08 -30.12 5.12
CA VAL A 160 13.34 -29.40 6.36
C VAL A 160 12.48 -30.00 7.46
N THR A 161 13.10 -30.33 8.58
CA THR A 161 12.41 -30.84 9.78
C THR A 161 12.60 -29.87 10.93
N LEU A 162 11.50 -29.49 11.57
CA LEU A 162 11.50 -28.76 12.85
C LEU A 162 10.85 -29.64 13.92
N THR A 163 11.54 -29.83 15.04
CA THR A 163 11.05 -30.61 16.18
C THR A 163 10.29 -29.76 17.19
N HIS A 164 9.53 -30.39 18.08
CA HIS A 164 8.79 -29.71 19.16
C HIS A 164 9.73 -28.91 20.07
N ARG A 165 10.95 -29.40 20.30
CA ARG A 165 11.98 -28.69 21.06
C ARG A 165 12.71 -27.59 20.28
N GLY A 166 12.27 -27.29 19.06
CA GLY A 166 12.84 -26.20 18.25
C GLY A 166 14.18 -26.56 17.60
N TYR A 167 14.49 -27.85 17.38
CA TYR A 167 15.65 -28.23 16.59
C TYR A 167 15.30 -28.25 15.11
N VAL A 168 16.13 -27.60 14.29
CA VAL A 168 15.98 -27.54 12.84
C VAL A 168 17.13 -28.23 12.13
N LYS A 169 16.80 -28.91 11.02
CA LYS A 169 17.77 -29.51 10.09
C LYS A 169 17.20 -29.60 8.69
N ARG A 170 18.09 -29.63 7.70
CA ARG A 170 17.76 -29.97 6.32
C ARG A 170 18.38 -31.31 5.91
N GLN A 171 17.75 -31.98 4.96
CA GLN A 171 18.23 -33.24 4.39
C GLN A 171 17.90 -33.30 2.90
N PRO A 172 18.78 -33.77 2.02
CA PRO A 172 18.43 -34.00 0.62
C PRO A 172 17.25 -34.97 0.48
N LEU A 173 16.28 -34.65 -0.38
CA LEU A 173 15.04 -35.42 -0.57
C LEU A 173 15.33 -36.88 -0.99
N ARG A 174 16.42 -37.10 -1.74
CA ARG A 174 16.91 -38.43 -2.12
C ARG A 174 17.21 -39.34 -0.93
N VAL A 175 17.77 -38.79 0.15
CA VAL A 175 18.09 -39.53 1.38
C VAL A 175 16.82 -39.86 2.16
N PHE A 176 15.83 -38.96 2.12
CA PHE A 176 14.56 -39.16 2.79
C PHE A 176 13.67 -40.21 2.10
N ARG A 177 13.62 -40.22 0.76
CA ARG A 177 12.77 -41.15 -0.04
C ARG A 177 13.28 -42.59 -0.12
N ALA A 178 14.54 -42.87 0.23
CA ALA A 178 15.24 -44.13 -0.10
C ALA A 178 14.72 -45.43 0.56
N GLN A 179 13.51 -45.47 1.14
CA GLN A 179 12.96 -46.69 1.76
C GLN A 179 11.58 -47.07 1.18
N LYS A 180 11.59 -47.82 0.06
CA LYS A 180 10.46 -48.66 -0.33
C LYS A 180 10.41 -49.88 0.59
N ARG A 181 9.59 -49.86 1.63
CA ARG A 181 8.99 -51.06 2.28
C ARG A 181 7.92 -50.63 3.29
N GLY A 182 6.67 -50.96 2.97
CA GLY A 182 5.56 -50.95 3.92
C GLY A 182 5.78 -52.04 4.98
N GLY A 183 5.75 -51.64 6.24
CA GLY A 183 6.00 -52.52 7.38
C GLY A 183 6.20 -51.69 8.64
N VAL A 184 5.12 -51.53 9.40
CA VAL A 184 5.04 -51.09 10.80
C VAL A 184 5.83 -49.80 11.15
N GLY A 185 5.13 -48.67 11.19
CA GLY A 185 5.47 -47.47 11.96
C GLY A 185 6.86 -46.86 11.72
N LEU A 186 6.91 -45.78 10.94
CA LEU A 186 8.09 -44.93 10.78
C LEU A 186 8.60 -44.49 12.18
N LYS A 187 9.63 -45.15 12.70
CA LYS A 187 10.44 -44.57 13.78
C LYS A 187 11.16 -43.37 13.15
N GLY A 188 10.69 -42.16 13.47
CA GLY A 188 11.38 -40.90 13.19
C GLY A 188 12.74 -40.85 13.88
N ALA A 189 13.37 -39.67 13.94
CA ALA A 189 14.61 -39.47 14.69
C ALA A 189 14.58 -40.29 16.01
N ARG A 190 15.64 -41.05 16.31
CA ARG A 190 15.66 -41.89 17.52
C ARG A 190 15.20 -40.99 18.70
N PRO A 191 14.18 -41.38 19.48
CA PRO A 191 13.75 -40.60 20.66
C PRO A 191 14.85 -40.50 21.74
N THR A 192 15.97 -41.18 21.55
CA THR A 192 17.13 -41.12 22.45
C THR A 192 17.96 -39.86 22.19
N ALA A 193 17.57 -38.78 22.86
CA ALA A 193 18.55 -37.87 23.43
C ALA A 193 19.34 -38.62 24.49
N GLY A 194 20.54 -39.12 24.15
CA GLY A 194 21.55 -39.37 25.17
C GLY A 194 22.02 -38.04 25.77
N SER A 195 21.98 -37.97 27.11
CA SER A 195 22.72 -37.12 28.07
C SER A 195 22.60 -35.58 27.88
N ASP A 196 22.15 -34.74 28.82
CA ASP A 196 22.20 -34.75 30.28
C ASP A 196 21.03 -33.92 30.86
N ALA A 197 20.04 -34.57 31.46
CA ALA A 197 19.07 -33.92 32.35
C ALA A 197 19.22 -34.55 33.74
N PRO A 198 19.34 -33.77 34.84
CA PRO A 198 19.57 -34.32 36.19
C PRO A 198 18.34 -35.06 36.77
N SER A 199 17.21 -35.08 36.06
CA SER A 199 15.99 -35.77 36.46
C SER A 199 15.59 -36.76 35.36
N GLY A 200 15.49 -38.04 35.72
CA GLY A 200 15.34 -39.18 34.82
C GLY A 200 14.00 -39.31 34.08
N THR A 201 13.38 -38.21 33.65
CA THR A 201 12.20 -38.24 32.76
C THR A 201 12.64 -38.09 31.30
N ARG A 202 12.53 -39.19 30.54
CA ARG A 202 12.78 -39.24 29.09
C ARG A 202 11.61 -38.56 28.35
N GLU A 203 11.73 -37.27 28.10
CA GLU A 203 10.82 -36.58 27.18
C GLU A 203 11.23 -36.87 25.72
N GLU A 204 10.31 -37.47 24.96
CA GLU A 204 10.50 -37.78 23.54
C GLU A 204 10.36 -36.50 22.69
N ASP A 205 11.30 -36.25 21.78
CA ASP A 205 11.22 -35.15 20.81
C ASP A 205 10.66 -35.66 19.48
N TYR A 206 9.65 -34.98 18.95
CA TYR A 206 8.94 -35.37 17.73
C TYR A 206 8.96 -34.25 16.69
N ALA A 207 8.87 -34.63 15.41
CA ALA A 207 8.80 -33.67 14.32
C ALA A 207 7.42 -33.01 14.29
N VAL A 208 7.39 -31.67 14.40
CA VAL A 208 6.16 -30.88 14.31
C VAL A 208 5.93 -30.41 12.88
N HIS A 209 7.00 -29.98 12.20
CA HIS A 209 6.93 -29.57 10.80
C HIS A 209 7.89 -30.38 9.94
N LEU A 210 7.37 -30.88 8.82
CA LEU A 210 8.13 -31.57 7.78
C LEU A 210 7.76 -30.94 6.44
N LEU A 211 8.67 -30.16 5.89
CA LEU A 211 8.44 -29.31 4.71
C LEU A 211 9.40 -29.72 3.60
N THR A 212 8.87 -29.88 2.38
CA THR A 212 9.67 -30.15 1.17
C THR A 212 9.89 -28.85 0.42
N THR A 213 11.15 -28.53 0.10
CA THR A 213 11.55 -27.28 -0.57
C THR A 213 12.92 -27.44 -1.24
N HIS A 214 13.57 -26.35 -1.67
CA HIS A 214 14.94 -26.37 -2.19
C HIS A 214 15.90 -25.50 -1.34
N THR A 215 17.21 -25.73 -1.49
CA THR A 215 18.27 -25.05 -0.72
C THR A 215 18.24 -23.51 -0.81
N HIS A 216 17.84 -22.96 -1.96
CA HIS A 216 17.76 -21.51 -2.17
C HIS A 216 16.47 -20.86 -1.64
N ALA A 217 15.51 -21.67 -1.18
CA ALA A 217 14.24 -21.15 -0.70
C ALA A 217 14.42 -20.39 0.61
N SER A 218 13.49 -19.48 0.86
CA SER A 218 13.37 -18.81 2.16
C SER A 218 12.26 -19.45 2.97
N MET A 219 12.48 -19.60 4.28
CA MET A 219 11.45 -20.04 5.21
C MET A 219 11.09 -18.91 6.17
N LEU A 220 9.80 -18.80 6.48
CA LEU A 220 9.28 -17.82 7.42
C LEU A 220 8.88 -18.51 8.72
N PHE A 221 9.32 -17.92 9.83
CA PHE A 221 9.13 -18.41 11.19
C PHE A 221 8.34 -17.37 11.97
N PHE A 222 7.11 -17.71 12.37
CA PHE A 222 6.26 -16.84 13.17
C PHE A 222 6.36 -17.27 14.63
N THR A 223 6.46 -16.30 15.53
CA THR A 223 6.49 -16.56 16.97
C THR A 223 5.13 -16.31 17.61
N GLN A 224 4.91 -16.89 18.79
CA GLN A 224 3.71 -16.62 19.57
C GLN A 224 3.60 -15.16 20.05
N SER A 225 4.73 -14.43 20.11
CA SER A 225 4.78 -13.00 20.41
C SER A 225 4.40 -12.10 19.22
N GLY A 226 4.09 -12.67 18.05
CA GLY A 226 3.67 -11.91 16.87
C GLY A 226 4.82 -11.33 16.05
N ARG A 227 6.01 -11.93 16.13
CA ARG A 227 7.16 -11.58 15.28
C ARG A 227 7.33 -12.60 14.16
N VAL A 228 7.98 -12.18 13.09
CA VAL A 228 8.36 -13.05 11.96
C VAL A 228 9.85 -12.94 11.69
N PHE A 229 10.48 -14.08 11.44
CA PHE A 229 11.87 -14.21 11.05
C PHE A 229 11.97 -14.93 9.71
N GLN A 230 13.01 -14.65 8.94
CA GLN A 230 13.31 -15.35 7.71
C GLN A 230 14.68 -16.00 7.83
N LEU A 231 14.76 -17.25 7.39
CA LEU A 231 16.00 -18.01 7.31
C LEU A 231 16.07 -18.67 5.94
N ARG A 232 17.24 -18.60 5.30
CA ARG A 232 17.46 -19.32 4.04
C ARG A 232 17.68 -20.79 4.33
N VAL A 233 17.15 -21.67 3.48
CA VAL A 233 17.24 -23.11 3.72
C VAL A 233 18.69 -23.58 3.72
N HIS A 234 19.57 -23.02 2.89
CA HIS A 234 20.99 -23.39 2.86
C HIS A 234 21.76 -23.06 4.14
N GLU A 235 21.34 -22.05 4.92
CA GLU A 235 21.92 -21.70 6.22
C GLU A 235 21.62 -22.76 7.29
N MET A 236 20.59 -23.60 7.06
CA MET A 236 20.28 -24.71 7.95
C MET A 236 21.33 -25.82 7.82
N PRO A 237 21.72 -26.45 8.94
CA PRO A 237 22.70 -27.52 8.92
C PRO A 237 22.14 -28.75 8.22
N GLU A 238 22.92 -29.28 7.28
CA GLU A 238 22.65 -30.59 6.70
C GLU A 238 23.03 -31.68 7.68
N ARG A 239 22.08 -32.56 8.01
CA ARG A 239 22.28 -33.63 8.99
C ARG A 239 21.57 -34.91 8.56
N GLU A 240 22.04 -36.03 9.08
CA GLU A 240 21.40 -37.33 8.88
C GLU A 240 20.03 -37.42 9.57
N ARG A 241 19.23 -38.41 9.19
CA ARG A 241 17.84 -38.55 9.65
C ARG A 241 17.75 -38.77 11.15
N GLN A 242 18.74 -39.42 11.75
CA GLN A 242 18.77 -39.71 13.19
C GLN A 242 19.37 -38.58 14.03
N ALA A 243 20.07 -37.62 13.44
CA ALA A 243 20.68 -36.52 14.17
C ALA A 243 19.63 -35.49 14.61
N LYS A 244 19.83 -34.83 15.77
CA LYS A 244 18.86 -33.89 16.34
C LYS A 244 18.72 -32.60 15.52
N GLY A 245 19.78 -32.13 14.87
CA GLY A 245 19.80 -30.79 14.24
C GLY A 245 20.45 -29.75 15.16
N VAL A 246 20.21 -28.47 14.89
CA VAL A 246 20.69 -27.35 15.71
C VAL A 246 19.48 -26.59 16.26
N PRO A 247 19.53 -26.06 17.50
CA PRO A 247 18.48 -25.19 18.02
C PRO A 247 18.24 -24.00 17.08
N VAL A 248 16.98 -23.76 16.74
CA VAL A 248 16.58 -22.67 15.83
C VAL A 248 16.97 -21.29 16.35
N ASN A 249 17.04 -21.11 17.68
CA ASN A 249 17.49 -19.87 18.34
C ASN A 249 18.95 -19.50 18.03
N ASN A 250 19.77 -20.45 17.54
CA ASN A 250 21.14 -20.16 17.10
C ASN A 250 21.18 -19.55 15.69
N LEU A 251 20.09 -19.68 14.92
CA LEU A 251 20.00 -19.24 13.53
C LEU A 251 19.16 -17.96 13.39
N ILE A 252 18.22 -17.73 14.31
CA ILE A 252 17.36 -16.55 14.35
C ILE A 252 17.28 -15.97 15.78
N ASP A 253 17.28 -14.64 15.88
CA ASP A 253 17.34 -13.90 17.15
C ASP A 253 15.99 -13.85 17.87
N ILE A 254 15.54 -15.03 18.32
CA ILE A 254 14.32 -15.24 19.10
C ILE A 254 14.59 -14.93 20.59
N GLY A 255 13.65 -14.27 21.26
CA GLY A 255 13.75 -14.00 22.70
C GLY A 255 13.73 -15.28 23.57
N PRO A 256 14.26 -15.26 24.81
CA PRO A 256 14.43 -16.47 25.64
C PRO A 256 13.13 -17.23 25.99
N ASN A 257 11.96 -16.59 25.85
CA ASN A 257 10.64 -17.20 26.08
C ASN A 257 9.74 -17.18 24.83
N GLU A 258 10.30 -16.88 23.66
CA GLU A 258 9.56 -16.92 22.40
C GLU A 258 9.65 -18.34 21.80
N ARG A 259 8.49 -18.87 21.38
CA ARG A 259 8.31 -20.15 20.71
C ARG A 259 7.78 -19.91 19.31
N ILE A 260 8.16 -20.76 18.38
CA ILE A 260 7.65 -20.71 17.01
C ILE A 260 6.22 -21.26 17.00
N SER A 261 5.27 -20.49 16.47
CA SER A 261 3.88 -20.87 16.31
C SER A 261 3.58 -21.46 14.93
N ALA A 262 4.21 -20.94 13.88
CA ALA A 262 4.03 -21.45 12.52
C ALA A 262 5.32 -21.31 11.70
N VAL A 263 5.54 -22.30 10.83
CA VAL A 263 6.64 -22.30 9.86
C VAL A 263 6.12 -22.69 8.50
N PHE A 264 6.54 -21.95 7.48
CA PHE A 264 6.24 -22.31 6.10
C PHE A 264 7.38 -21.89 5.18
N VAL A 265 7.45 -22.57 4.04
CA VAL A 265 8.26 -22.15 2.92
C VAL A 265 7.62 -20.88 2.36
N ARG A 266 8.41 -19.82 2.19
CA ARG A 266 7.92 -18.58 1.62
C ARG A 266 7.43 -18.85 0.19
N PRO A 267 6.16 -18.55 -0.11
CA PRO A 267 5.63 -18.68 -1.46
C PRO A 267 6.39 -17.79 -2.44
N GLU A 268 6.71 -18.30 -3.62
CA GLU A 268 7.48 -17.56 -4.64
C GLU A 268 6.56 -16.79 -5.59
N THR A 269 5.29 -17.20 -5.69
CA THR A 269 4.32 -16.60 -6.60
C THR A 269 3.03 -16.17 -5.87
N GLU A 270 2.36 -15.14 -6.37
CA GLU A 270 1.05 -14.73 -5.84
C GLU A 270 -0.03 -15.80 -6.04
N ALA A 271 0.16 -16.72 -6.99
CA ALA A 271 -0.73 -17.85 -7.23
C ALA A 271 -0.67 -18.88 -6.08
N GLU A 272 0.48 -19.00 -5.40
CA GLU A 272 0.63 -19.87 -4.24
C GLU A 272 0.08 -19.23 -2.96
N ALA A 273 0.42 -17.96 -2.72
CA ALA A 273 -0.22 -17.15 -1.70
C ALA A 273 0.01 -15.66 -1.96
N ARG A 274 -1.03 -14.87 -1.73
CA ARG A 274 -1.00 -13.41 -1.81
C ARG A 274 -0.92 -12.76 -0.43
N TYR A 275 -1.45 -13.44 0.59
CA TYR A 275 -1.57 -12.93 1.94
C TYR A 275 -1.10 -13.94 2.98
N MET A 276 -0.67 -13.41 4.12
CA MET A 276 -0.52 -14.16 5.36
C MET A 276 -1.66 -13.79 6.29
N LEU A 277 -2.48 -14.79 6.59
CA LEU A 277 -3.60 -14.67 7.49
C LEU A 277 -3.20 -15.22 8.86
N MET A 278 -3.40 -14.41 9.88
CA MET A 278 -2.99 -14.67 11.26
C MET A 278 -4.22 -14.69 12.15
N VAL A 279 -4.31 -15.68 13.04
CA VAL A 279 -5.37 -15.76 14.06
C VAL A 279 -4.72 -15.89 15.43
N THR A 280 -5.17 -15.06 16.37
CA THR A 280 -4.69 -15.03 17.74
C THR A 280 -5.56 -15.89 18.66
N LYS A 281 -5.02 -16.23 19.83
CA LYS A 281 -5.72 -16.97 20.87
C LYS A 281 -7.02 -16.28 21.31
N ASN A 282 -7.02 -14.94 21.36
CA ASN A 282 -8.19 -14.15 21.77
C ASN A 282 -9.17 -13.83 20.62
N GLY A 283 -9.03 -14.48 19.45
CA GLY A 283 -10.01 -14.38 18.37
C GLY A 283 -9.84 -13.18 17.45
N TYR A 284 -8.71 -12.47 17.53
CA TYR A 284 -8.34 -11.48 16.52
C TYR A 284 -7.83 -12.19 15.27
N ILE A 285 -8.17 -11.63 14.12
CA ILE A 285 -7.72 -12.06 12.80
C ILE A 285 -7.05 -10.90 12.08
N LYS A 286 -5.97 -11.18 11.36
CA LYS A 286 -5.30 -10.20 10.52
C LYS A 286 -4.87 -10.81 9.20
N LYS A 287 -5.05 -10.04 8.13
CA LYS A 287 -4.53 -10.34 6.80
C LYS A 287 -3.48 -9.31 6.40
N THR A 288 -2.28 -9.77 6.07
CA THR A 288 -1.16 -8.92 5.61
C THR A 288 -0.68 -9.40 4.24
N ALA A 289 -0.36 -8.50 3.32
CA ALA A 289 0.19 -8.87 2.01
C ALA A 289 1.54 -9.59 2.16
N LEU A 290 1.79 -10.62 1.34
CA LEU A 290 3.06 -11.36 1.39
C LEU A 290 4.29 -10.46 1.10
N ALA A 291 4.11 -9.45 0.24
CA ALA A 291 5.15 -8.47 -0.09
C ALA A 291 5.69 -7.71 1.13
N GLU A 292 4.90 -7.56 2.20
CA GLU A 292 5.36 -6.94 3.46
C GLU A 292 6.43 -7.77 4.19
N TYR A 293 6.56 -9.04 3.84
CA TYR A 293 7.55 -9.98 4.37
C TYR A 293 8.69 -10.23 3.36
N ALA A 294 8.88 -9.32 2.39
CA ALA A 294 9.90 -9.49 1.36
C ALA A 294 11.33 -9.45 1.89
N ASN A 295 11.60 -8.53 2.84
CA ASN A 295 12.92 -8.29 3.39
C ASN A 295 12.87 -8.37 4.92
N VAL A 296 12.80 -9.60 5.45
CA VAL A 296 12.86 -9.82 6.89
C VAL A 296 14.34 -9.87 7.32
N ARG A 297 14.73 -8.94 8.19
CA ARG A 297 16.07 -8.87 8.77
C ARG A 297 16.29 -10.00 9.78
N ARG A 298 17.55 -10.28 10.15
CA ARG A 298 17.90 -11.30 11.17
C ARG A 298 17.26 -11.06 12.54
N ASN A 299 17.11 -9.80 12.94
CA ASN A 299 16.41 -9.41 14.17
C ASN A 299 14.87 -9.52 14.05
N GLY A 300 14.35 -10.06 12.95
CA GLY A 300 12.94 -10.23 12.70
C GLY A 300 12.17 -8.93 12.48
N LEU A 301 10.90 -9.08 12.18
CA LEU A 301 9.95 -7.99 12.00
C LEU A 301 8.72 -8.23 12.87
N ILE A 302 8.02 -7.15 13.24
CA ILE A 302 6.67 -7.27 13.81
C ILE A 302 5.77 -7.83 12.70
N ALA A 303 5.06 -8.91 12.99
CA ALA A 303 4.05 -9.50 12.11
C ALA A 303 2.64 -9.10 12.52
N ILE A 304 2.38 -9.00 13.83
CA ILE A 304 1.12 -8.54 14.44
C ILE A 304 1.39 -7.92 15.81
N ASN A 305 0.66 -6.84 16.12
CA ASN A 305 0.68 -6.23 17.44
C ASN A 305 -0.35 -6.94 18.31
N LEU A 306 0.09 -7.62 19.37
CA LEU A 306 -0.77 -8.42 20.23
C LEU A 306 -1.25 -7.60 21.43
N GLN A 307 -2.48 -7.86 21.86
CA GLN A 307 -2.97 -7.34 23.14
C GLN A 307 -2.30 -8.06 24.31
N GLU A 308 -2.39 -7.47 25.50
CA GLU A 308 -1.85 -8.08 26.71
C GLU A 308 -2.44 -9.50 26.91
N ARG A 309 -1.56 -10.49 27.12
CA ARG A 309 -1.91 -11.91 27.27
C ARG A 309 -2.53 -12.59 26.04
N ASP A 310 -2.45 -11.96 24.87
CA ASP A 310 -2.76 -12.62 23.60
C ASP A 310 -1.54 -13.33 23.00
N GLU A 311 -1.76 -14.32 22.16
CA GLU A 311 -0.71 -15.12 21.52
C GLU A 311 -1.08 -15.39 20.06
N LEU A 312 -0.11 -15.28 19.15
CA LEU A 312 -0.27 -15.70 17.76
C LEU A 312 -0.04 -17.21 17.64
N ASN A 313 -1.09 -17.99 17.40
CA ASN A 313 -0.98 -19.45 17.34
C ASN A 313 -1.21 -20.03 15.94
N TRP A 314 -1.93 -19.33 15.06
CA TRP A 314 -2.21 -19.84 13.70
C TRP A 314 -1.84 -18.81 12.65
N VAL A 315 -1.06 -19.25 11.67
CA VAL A 315 -0.70 -18.47 10.48
C VAL A 315 -0.96 -19.35 9.26
N THR A 316 -1.63 -18.80 8.25
CA THR A 316 -1.99 -19.55 7.05
C THR A 316 -1.75 -18.68 5.81
N PRO A 317 -0.97 -19.17 4.83
CA PRO A 317 -0.88 -18.55 3.51
C PRO A 317 -2.24 -18.62 2.82
N THR A 318 -2.67 -17.52 2.20
CA THR A 318 -3.99 -17.40 1.56
C THR A 318 -3.88 -16.65 0.23
N THR A 319 -4.79 -16.95 -0.69
CA THR A 319 -4.79 -16.48 -2.09
C THR A 319 -5.58 -15.18 -2.31
N GLY A 320 -6.45 -14.81 -1.38
CA GLY A 320 -7.42 -13.71 -1.51
C GLY A 320 -8.87 -14.19 -1.73
N SER A 321 -9.07 -15.48 -1.97
CA SER A 321 -10.38 -16.11 -2.20
C SER A 321 -10.70 -17.26 -1.25
N ASP A 322 -9.89 -17.51 -0.23
CA ASP A 322 -10.05 -18.65 0.66
C ASP A 322 -11.16 -18.41 1.71
N ASP A 323 -11.83 -19.49 2.11
CA ASP A 323 -12.74 -19.49 3.24
C ASP A 323 -11.97 -19.86 4.51
N ILE A 324 -12.17 -19.10 5.58
CA ILE A 324 -11.47 -19.27 6.85
C ILE A 324 -12.42 -19.87 7.87
N LEU A 325 -11.95 -20.88 8.60
CA LEU A 325 -12.69 -21.56 9.63
C LEU A 325 -11.95 -21.42 10.96
N ILE A 326 -12.61 -20.88 11.97
CA ILE A 326 -12.06 -20.71 13.32
C ILE A 326 -12.96 -21.46 14.30
N ALA A 327 -12.35 -22.31 15.13
CA ALA A 327 -13.02 -23.08 16.16
C ALA A 327 -12.51 -22.70 17.55
N THR A 328 -13.39 -22.69 18.54
CA THR A 328 -13.09 -22.34 19.94
C THR A 328 -13.02 -23.56 20.84
N ALA A 329 -12.38 -23.41 22.00
CA ALA A 329 -12.24 -24.47 23.00
C ALA A 329 -13.60 -24.94 23.55
N LEU A 330 -14.57 -24.04 23.65
CA LEU A 330 -15.95 -24.38 24.07
C LEU A 330 -16.85 -24.86 22.93
N GLY A 331 -16.28 -25.24 21.78
CA GLY A 331 -16.99 -25.91 20.69
C GLY A 331 -17.83 -24.99 19.81
N LYS A 332 -17.55 -23.68 19.78
CA LYS A 332 -18.11 -22.76 18.78
C LYS A 332 -17.22 -22.76 17.54
N ALA A 333 -17.81 -22.53 16.39
CA ALA A 333 -17.06 -22.35 15.15
C ALA A 333 -17.71 -21.29 14.27
N ILE A 334 -16.90 -20.59 13.50
CA ILE A 334 -17.32 -19.63 12.48
C ILE A 334 -16.60 -19.96 11.17
N ARG A 335 -17.30 -19.78 10.05
CA ARG A 335 -16.74 -19.83 8.70
C ARG A 335 -17.15 -18.55 7.96
N PHE A 336 -16.20 -17.91 7.32
CA PHE A 336 -16.44 -16.70 6.52
C PHE A 336 -15.40 -16.59 5.40
N SER A 337 -15.69 -15.77 4.40
CA SER A 337 -14.74 -15.55 3.30
C SER A 337 -13.63 -14.60 3.76
N GLU A 338 -12.37 -14.89 3.41
CA GLU A 338 -11.27 -13.98 3.76
C GLU A 338 -11.43 -12.57 3.18
N LYS A 339 -12.29 -12.40 2.16
CA LYS A 339 -12.62 -11.09 1.55
C LYS A 339 -13.26 -10.13 2.55
N GLU A 340 -13.90 -10.64 3.59
CA GLU A 340 -14.46 -9.85 4.69
C GLU A 340 -13.37 -9.25 5.59
N VAL A 341 -12.16 -9.80 5.56
CA VAL A 341 -11.00 -9.29 6.28
C VAL A 341 -10.19 -8.40 5.34
N ARG A 342 -10.17 -7.09 5.59
CA ARG A 342 -9.32 -6.16 4.83
C ARG A 342 -7.83 -6.44 5.08
N ALA A 343 -7.01 -6.28 4.04
CA ALA A 343 -5.57 -6.32 4.19
C ALA A 343 -5.08 -5.10 5.00
N MET A 344 -4.14 -5.33 5.91
CA MET A 344 -3.57 -4.29 6.80
C MET A 344 -2.05 -4.41 6.83
N GLY A 345 -1.40 -3.33 7.28
CA GLY A 345 0.05 -3.31 7.50
C GLY A 345 0.46 -4.21 8.67
N ARG A 346 1.76 -4.50 8.73
CA ARG A 346 2.36 -5.40 9.74
C ARG A 346 2.19 -4.92 11.17
N ASP A 347 2.40 -3.64 11.45
CA ASP A 347 2.30 -3.07 12.81
C ASP A 347 0.86 -2.66 13.16
N THR A 348 -0.05 -3.62 13.06
CA THR A 348 -1.47 -3.45 13.41
C THR A 348 -2.00 -4.68 14.16
N GLN A 349 -3.06 -4.48 14.95
CA GLN A 349 -3.66 -5.52 15.80
C GLN A 349 -4.59 -6.49 15.05
N GLY A 350 -5.13 -6.10 13.91
CA GLY A 350 -6.15 -6.87 13.21
C GLY A 350 -7.58 -6.44 13.57
N VAL A 351 -8.55 -7.29 13.21
CA VAL A 351 -9.98 -7.14 13.52
C VAL A 351 -10.48 -8.38 14.26
N ILE A 352 -11.71 -8.35 14.78
CA ILE A 352 -12.30 -9.52 15.43
C ILE A 352 -12.69 -10.55 14.36
N GLY A 353 -12.10 -11.75 14.42
CA GLY A 353 -12.44 -12.87 13.55
C GLY A 353 -13.51 -13.78 14.16
N ILE A 354 -13.48 -13.96 15.49
CA ILE A 354 -14.53 -14.64 16.23
C ILE A 354 -14.72 -13.97 17.59
N LYS A 355 -15.98 -13.73 17.97
CA LYS A 355 -16.30 -13.20 19.29
C LYS A 355 -16.29 -14.34 20.31
N LEU A 356 -15.44 -14.23 21.31
CA LEU A 356 -15.29 -15.23 22.37
C LEU A 356 -16.23 -14.96 23.55
N GLY A 357 -16.74 -16.04 24.15
CA GLY A 357 -17.46 -15.99 25.43
C GLY A 357 -16.50 -15.87 26.62
N LYS A 358 -17.03 -15.67 27.82
CA LYS A 358 -16.23 -15.61 29.05
C LYS A 358 -15.52 -16.97 29.27
N GLY A 359 -14.19 -16.94 29.28
CA GLY A 359 -13.36 -18.14 29.48
C GLY A 359 -13.17 -19.00 28.24
N ASP A 360 -13.64 -18.56 27.06
CA ASP A 360 -13.40 -19.23 25.79
C ASP A 360 -12.11 -18.71 25.12
N SER A 361 -11.52 -19.51 24.25
CA SER A 361 -10.36 -19.13 23.44
C SER A 361 -10.42 -19.85 22.10
N VAL A 362 -9.73 -19.31 21.09
CA VAL A 362 -9.54 -20.07 19.85
C VAL A 362 -8.77 -21.35 20.15
N ALA A 363 -9.22 -22.46 19.57
CA ALA A 363 -8.59 -23.78 19.66
C ALA A 363 -7.98 -24.22 18.33
N GLY A 364 -8.48 -23.72 17.20
CA GLY A 364 -7.94 -24.01 15.88
C GLY A 364 -8.41 -23.03 14.82
N SER A 365 -7.58 -22.83 13.80
CA SER A 365 -7.92 -22.11 12.58
C SER A 365 -7.41 -22.87 11.37
N ALA A 366 -8.19 -22.92 10.29
CA ALA A 366 -7.80 -23.54 9.03
C ALA A 366 -8.48 -22.87 7.83
N THR A 367 -7.91 -23.02 6.65
CA THR A 367 -8.57 -22.72 5.38
C THR A 367 -9.48 -23.88 4.98
N ALA A 368 -10.68 -23.58 4.50
CA ALA A 368 -11.63 -24.60 4.07
C ALA A 368 -11.33 -25.07 2.65
N THR A 369 -11.02 -26.36 2.50
CA THR A 369 -10.76 -26.98 1.20
C THR A 369 -12.02 -27.67 0.68
N PRO A 370 -12.44 -27.46 -0.58
CA PRO A 370 -13.57 -28.18 -1.16
C PRO A 370 -13.41 -29.70 -1.07
N GLY A 371 -14.42 -30.38 -0.52
CA GLY A 371 -14.40 -31.84 -0.33
C GLY A 371 -13.50 -32.34 0.81
N GLY A 372 -12.93 -31.45 1.62
CA GLY A 372 -12.18 -31.82 2.83
C GLY A 372 -13.09 -32.02 4.06
N ASP A 373 -12.69 -32.92 4.94
CA ASP A 373 -13.32 -33.14 6.25
C ASP A 373 -12.66 -32.29 7.33
N LEU A 374 -13.43 -31.89 8.37
CA LEU A 374 -12.91 -31.15 9.52
C LEU A 374 -12.76 -32.09 10.73
N LEU A 375 -11.53 -32.52 11.00
CA LEU A 375 -11.23 -33.28 12.21
C LEU A 375 -11.21 -32.37 13.44
N VAL A 376 -12.07 -32.67 14.42
CA VAL A 376 -12.08 -32.02 15.73
C VAL A 376 -11.72 -33.04 16.79
N VAL A 377 -10.84 -32.67 17.72
CA VAL A 377 -10.39 -33.52 18.84
C VAL A 377 -10.52 -32.73 20.13
N THR A 378 -11.05 -33.37 21.17
CA THR A 378 -11.21 -32.80 22.52
C THR A 378 -10.06 -33.22 23.43
N GLU A 379 -9.86 -32.51 24.54
CA GLU A 379 -8.80 -32.79 25.53
C GLU A 379 -8.84 -34.20 26.11
N ARG A 380 -10.02 -34.85 26.13
CA ARG A 380 -10.20 -36.23 26.61
C ARG A 380 -10.02 -37.28 25.51
N GLY A 381 -9.54 -36.89 24.33
CA GLY A 381 -9.24 -37.81 23.22
C GLY A 381 -10.45 -38.25 22.40
N TYR A 382 -11.63 -37.67 22.61
CA TYR A 382 -12.78 -37.88 21.71
C TYR A 382 -12.63 -37.01 20.48
N GLY A 383 -12.89 -37.55 19.29
CA GLY A 383 -12.85 -36.79 18.06
C GLY A 383 -13.91 -37.23 17.04
N LYS A 384 -14.18 -36.34 16.09
CA LYS A 384 -15.09 -36.59 14.95
C LYS A 384 -14.55 -35.91 13.69
N ARG A 385 -14.97 -36.39 12.53
CA ARG A 385 -14.68 -35.79 11.22
C ARG A 385 -15.96 -35.24 10.60
#